data_AF-A0A952RLU7-F1
#
_entry.id   AF-A0A952RLU7-F1
#
_cell.length_a   1.000
_cell.length_b   1.000
_cell.length_c   1.000
_cell.angle_alpha   90.00
_cell.angle_beta   90.00
_cell.angle_gamma   90.00
#
_symmetry.space_group_name_H-M   'P 1'
#
loop_
_entity.id
_entity.type
_entity.pdbx_description
1 polymer ?
#
loop_
_entity_poly.entity_id
_entity_poly.type
_entity_poly.pdbx_seq_one_letter_code
_entity_poly.pdbx_strand_id
1 'polypeptide(L)'
;MVGLRMRLSSTSLLLAGALAAGAAMFNCAPEASEEPPSIDSAAITGTKNHMGLRLVYDKETSRVRATLRRPLAEDEKLRLQVRRGRLSAQSQQELDCMALPEAPAEPPSTANIVVGFLTELATVYLGPFVDPSLLATVYDERWIMQHVTPKMLEELTTRGADSIVEACVVAGDEVRARVQTSIAYAWDQSDPSLVGHSLLAAGGGNIASNNPIEATNHANTMIGRPIRSMEKYAELCVDELGEIPFFPKLADGSYDTFDCRDFTTGSGLPIEGLEAAMIPQSQHDASGNDTTPAECDDTAPGSANCWKTCDHPDWRSQTCEPGPTVASARNARGTHWTLLCRSPGDSTDSLASRKATKVFNDIAMIGHNPKTGKTCFFQNKLHEGKDGGHVTHPADVERAREIWDNPKGYCGSCHSADAFIHSPWIDQAKRSDGTPIVPMMGKHHDFEVSWLSSPYSIVNREAMSNARVGDTDWAKPKQLVSAEAAACLSCHRIGDGDGIKRFPMWSVGEEGIASTQSFGNSDGTIAHRYSALGAKFESTHWMPPRLDGLTEATFPLSDYAKAVAHIKKCATNEDAHGCVWADVPGE
;
A
#
# COMPACT_ATOMS: atom_id res chain seq x y z
N MET A 1 39.50 21.53 -44.07
CA MET A 1 39.96 22.60 -44.98
C MET A 1 38.73 23.27 -45.58
N VAL A 2 38.70 24.62 -45.55
CA VAL A 2 37.70 25.54 -46.15
C VAL A 2 36.32 25.52 -45.44
N GLY A 3 35.75 26.56 -44.81
CA GLY A 3 36.13 27.97 -44.65
C GLY A 3 35.50 28.90 -45.70
N LEU A 4 34.35 29.54 -45.41
CA LEU A 4 33.87 30.88 -45.87
C LEU A 4 32.39 31.04 -45.42
N ARG A 5 31.89 31.99 -44.61
CA ARG A 5 31.92 33.47 -44.47
C ARG A 5 31.10 34.29 -45.50
N MET A 6 30.19 35.11 -44.93
CA MET A 6 29.70 36.47 -45.32
C MET A 6 28.68 36.56 -46.48
N ARG A 7 27.72 37.52 -46.59
CA ARG A 7 27.39 38.85 -45.97
C ARG A 7 25.94 39.25 -46.42
N LEU A 8 25.09 39.85 -45.58
CA LEU A 8 24.65 41.29 -45.49
C LEU A 8 23.78 41.90 -46.62
N SER A 9 22.60 42.45 -46.24
CA SER A 9 22.00 43.76 -46.63
C SER A 9 20.62 43.86 -45.93
N SER A 10 20.29 44.75 -44.98
CA SER A 10 20.31 46.22 -44.92
C SER A 10 19.25 46.92 -45.79
N THR A 11 18.16 47.39 -45.17
CA THR A 11 17.49 48.65 -45.54
C THR A 11 16.81 49.26 -44.31
N SER A 12 17.29 50.44 -43.94
CA SER A 12 16.73 51.34 -42.92
C SER A 12 15.70 52.28 -43.56
N LEU A 13 14.69 52.70 -42.79
CA LEU A 13 14.03 53.99 -43.01
C LEU A 13 13.77 54.66 -41.64
N LEU A 14 14.17 55.92 -41.55
CA LEU A 14 14.14 56.82 -40.41
C LEU A 14 13.38 58.08 -40.87
N LEU A 15 12.51 58.65 -40.01
CA LEU A 15 12.36 60.08 -39.71
C LEU A 15 11.20 60.23 -38.69
N ALA A 16 11.48 60.67 -37.45
CA ALA A 16 11.32 62.05 -36.92
C ALA A 16 9.84 62.49 -36.80
N GLY A 17 9.28 63.02 -35.71
CA GLY A 17 9.79 63.59 -34.46
C GLY A 17 8.87 64.77 -34.11
N ALA A 18 8.21 64.79 -32.95
CA ALA A 18 7.54 65.97 -32.42
C ALA A 18 7.39 65.88 -30.89
N LEU A 19 8.03 66.83 -30.20
CA LEU A 19 7.87 67.13 -28.78
C LEU A 19 6.69 68.09 -28.58
N ALA A 20 5.83 67.82 -27.62
CA ALA A 20 4.94 68.80 -27.02
C ALA A 20 4.82 68.54 -25.52
N ALA A 21 5.16 69.56 -24.73
CA ALA A 21 5.01 69.59 -23.27
C ALA A 21 3.55 69.90 -22.88
N GLY A 22 3.07 69.29 -21.79
CA GLY A 22 1.76 69.63 -21.23
C GLY A 22 1.41 68.88 -19.95
N ALA A 23 1.53 69.59 -18.83
CA ALA A 23 0.82 69.47 -17.55
C ALA A 23 0.92 68.17 -16.72
N ALA A 24 1.43 68.37 -15.51
CA ALA A 24 1.41 67.44 -14.39
C ALA A 24 -0.02 67.09 -13.94
N MET A 25 -0.28 65.80 -13.74
CA MET A 25 -1.33 65.29 -12.89
C MET A 25 -0.68 64.35 -11.88
N PHE A 26 -0.69 64.76 -10.61
CA PHE A 26 -0.35 63.92 -9.47
C PHE A 26 -1.27 62.70 -9.46
N ASN A 27 -0.70 61.51 -9.63
CA ASN A 27 -1.38 60.27 -9.31
C ASN A 27 -0.64 59.64 -8.12
N CYS A 28 -1.19 59.84 -6.92
CA CYS A 28 -0.76 59.13 -5.72
C CYS A 28 -1.28 57.70 -5.82
N ALA A 29 -0.50 56.80 -6.44
CA ALA A 29 -0.63 55.38 -6.16
C ALA A 29 0.14 55.09 -4.86
N PRO A 30 -0.43 54.39 -3.87
CA PRO A 30 0.35 53.94 -2.73
C PRO A 30 1.43 53.00 -3.25
N GLU A 31 2.64 53.14 -2.70
CA GLU A 31 3.73 52.18 -2.87
C GLU A 31 3.16 50.78 -2.67
N ALA A 32 3.45 49.88 -3.61
CA ALA A 32 3.18 48.47 -3.45
C ALA A 32 3.81 48.05 -2.12
N SER A 33 2.97 47.71 -1.14
CA SER A 33 3.40 47.05 0.07
C SER A 33 4.18 45.82 -0.37
N GLU A 34 5.45 45.75 -0.03
CA GLU A 34 6.20 44.50 -0.09
C GLU A 34 5.36 43.45 0.62
N GLU A 35 4.85 42.46 -0.13
CA GLU A 35 4.24 41.29 0.46
C GLU A 35 5.25 40.70 1.45
N PRO A 36 4.87 40.44 2.71
CA PRO A 36 5.78 39.80 3.64
C PRO A 36 6.24 38.49 3.00
N PRO A 37 7.53 38.12 3.16
CA PRO A 37 8.06 36.91 2.53
C PRO A 37 7.15 35.73 2.88
N SER A 38 6.59 35.10 1.84
CA SER A 38 5.71 33.94 2.01
C SER A 38 6.47 32.90 2.84
N ILE A 39 6.02 32.64 4.06
CA ILE A 39 6.56 31.56 4.87
C ILE A 39 6.36 30.28 4.06
N ASP A 40 7.46 29.61 3.71
CA ASP A 40 7.43 28.33 3.01
C ASP A 40 6.48 27.38 3.77
N SER A 41 5.45 26.89 3.10
CA SER A 41 4.45 26.03 3.72
C SER A 41 5.07 24.75 4.30
N ALA A 42 6.22 24.31 3.75
CA ALA A 42 7.01 23.20 4.30
C ALA A 42 7.67 23.53 5.65
N ALA A 43 7.99 24.81 5.92
CA ALA A 43 8.61 25.24 7.18
C ALA A 43 7.64 25.22 8.36
N ILE A 44 6.32 25.17 8.11
CA ILE A 44 5.28 25.13 9.14
C ILE A 44 4.54 23.79 9.18
N THR A 45 4.69 22.91 8.18
CA THR A 45 3.95 21.64 8.10
C THR A 45 4.81 20.40 8.35
N GLY A 46 4.15 19.32 8.80
CA GLY A 46 4.73 17.97 8.77
C GLY A 46 5.89 17.77 9.75
N THR A 47 6.76 16.81 9.44
CA THR A 47 7.91 16.42 10.30
C THR A 47 9.05 17.43 10.28
N LYS A 48 9.07 18.35 9.31
CA LYS A 48 10.11 19.38 9.13
C LYS A 48 9.75 20.75 9.71
N ASN A 49 8.62 20.86 10.41
CA ASN A 49 8.19 22.11 10.99
C ASN A 49 9.26 22.72 11.93
N HIS A 50 9.52 24.01 11.80
CA HIS A 50 10.64 24.69 12.48
C HIS A 50 10.50 24.73 14.01
N MET A 51 9.27 24.61 14.53
CA MET A 51 9.00 24.56 15.97
C MET A 51 9.34 23.19 16.59
N GLY A 52 9.60 22.18 15.75
CA GLY A 52 9.82 20.81 16.18
C GLY A 52 8.60 20.20 16.88
N LEU A 53 7.40 20.62 16.49
CA LEU A 53 6.13 20.06 16.95
C LEU A 53 6.07 18.58 16.61
N ARG A 54 5.98 17.73 17.64
CA ARG A 54 5.82 16.28 17.51
C ARG A 54 4.68 15.78 18.37
N LEU A 55 3.96 14.79 17.87
CA LEU A 55 2.79 14.21 18.51
C LEU A 55 3.10 12.77 18.92
N VAL A 56 2.81 12.47 20.18
CA VAL A 56 3.08 11.18 20.81
C VAL A 56 1.80 10.68 21.45
N TYR A 57 1.38 9.45 21.16
CA TYR A 57 0.31 8.81 21.91
C TYR A 57 0.90 8.03 23.08
N ASP A 58 0.50 8.42 24.29
CA ASP A 58 0.83 7.73 25.53
C ASP A 58 -0.27 6.74 25.88
N LYS A 59 0.08 5.44 25.79
CA LYS A 59 -0.82 4.34 26.11
C LYS A 59 -1.22 4.32 27.59
N GLU A 60 -0.31 4.68 28.51
CA GLU A 60 -0.56 4.58 29.95
C GLU A 60 -1.65 5.56 30.38
N THR A 61 -1.63 6.77 29.81
CA THR A 61 -2.61 7.82 30.09
C THR A 61 -3.76 7.86 29.08
N SER A 62 -3.68 7.07 28.01
CA SER A 62 -4.61 7.12 26.86
C SER A 62 -4.77 8.52 26.28
N ARG A 63 -3.68 9.30 26.22
CA ARG A 63 -3.68 10.68 25.76
C ARG A 63 -2.67 10.90 24.65
N VAL A 64 -2.96 11.86 23.78
CA VAL A 64 -1.92 12.44 22.94
C VAL A 64 -1.18 13.52 23.73
N ARG A 65 0.14 13.53 23.63
CA ARG A 65 1.01 14.62 24.06
C ARG A 65 1.62 15.28 22.84
N ALA A 66 1.81 16.59 22.93
CA ALA A 66 2.61 17.33 21.98
C ALA A 66 3.92 17.76 22.63
N THR A 67 4.99 17.77 21.85
CA THR A 67 6.30 18.24 22.29
C THR A 67 6.80 19.32 21.34
N LEU A 68 7.44 20.34 21.89
CA LEU A 68 8.07 21.45 21.16
C LEU A 68 9.52 21.61 21.60
N ARG A 69 10.39 22.06 20.68
CA ARG A 69 11.82 22.33 20.97
C ARG A 69 12.03 23.47 21.95
N ARG A 70 11.06 24.39 22.03
CA ARG A 70 11.04 25.51 22.98
C ARG A 70 9.65 25.64 23.61
N PRO A 71 9.55 26.26 24.80
CA PRO A 71 8.28 26.72 25.32
C PRO A 71 7.59 27.69 24.34
N LEU A 72 6.26 27.68 24.36
CA LEU A 72 5.45 28.71 23.69
C LEU A 72 5.72 30.09 24.29
N ALA A 73 5.72 31.12 23.45
CA ALA A 73 5.69 32.52 23.88
C ALA A 73 4.33 32.88 24.49
N GLU A 74 4.24 34.02 25.18
CA GLU A 74 3.03 34.45 25.90
C GLU A 74 1.80 34.61 24.98
N ASP A 75 2.02 34.95 23.71
CA ASP A 75 0.99 35.12 22.68
C ASP A 75 0.74 33.85 21.84
N GLU A 76 1.53 32.79 22.06
CA GLU A 76 1.42 31.53 21.34
C GLU A 76 0.54 30.51 22.10
N LYS A 77 -0.26 29.77 21.34
CA LYS A 77 -1.13 28.71 21.84
C LYS A 77 -0.94 27.44 21.05
N LEU A 78 -0.80 26.31 21.75
CA LEU A 78 -0.93 25.00 21.13
C LEU A 78 -2.41 24.60 21.13
N ARG A 79 -2.89 24.12 19.99
CA ARG A 79 -4.23 23.57 19.84
C ARG A 79 -4.15 22.18 19.24
N LEU A 80 -4.96 21.25 19.75
CA LEU A 80 -4.81 19.83 19.43
C LEU A 80 -6.15 19.09 19.50
N GLN A 81 -6.41 18.22 18.53
CA GLN A 81 -7.58 17.35 18.46
C GLN A 81 -7.19 15.94 18.04
N VAL A 82 -8.03 14.98 18.43
CA VAL A 82 -8.03 13.61 17.92
C VAL A 82 -9.43 13.29 17.40
N ARG A 83 -9.53 12.74 16.19
CA ARG A 83 -10.83 12.46 15.55
C ARG A 83 -10.75 11.34 14.51
N ARG A 84 -11.91 10.90 14.03
CA ARG A 84 -12.03 10.14 12.77
C ARG A 84 -12.04 11.13 11.58
N GLY A 85 -11.40 10.76 10.47
CA GLY A 85 -11.40 11.58 9.26
C GLY A 85 -10.78 10.87 8.05
N ARG A 86 -10.41 11.67 7.06
CA ARG A 86 -9.54 11.26 5.95
C ARG A 86 -8.23 12.04 6.05
N LEU A 87 -7.12 11.34 5.88
CA LEU A 87 -5.79 11.90 6.00
C LEU A 87 -5.14 12.04 4.63
N SER A 88 -4.75 13.26 4.28
CA SER A 88 -4.02 13.61 3.06
C SER A 88 -3.20 14.89 3.24
N ALA A 89 -2.26 15.15 2.34
CA ALA A 89 -1.56 16.44 2.30
C ALA A 89 -2.56 17.61 2.18
N GLN A 90 -3.62 17.45 1.38
CA GLN A 90 -4.68 18.44 1.25
C GLN A 90 -5.44 18.66 2.57
N SER A 91 -5.83 17.60 3.29
CA SER A 91 -6.55 17.77 4.56
C SER A 91 -5.71 18.46 5.62
N GLN A 92 -4.39 18.32 5.57
CA GLN A 92 -3.49 19.08 6.46
C GLN A 92 -3.43 20.56 6.07
N GLN A 93 -3.43 20.89 4.78
CA GLN A 93 -3.48 22.28 4.31
C GLN A 93 -4.82 22.96 4.63
N GLU A 94 -5.91 22.20 4.64
CA GLU A 94 -7.26 22.68 4.95
C GLU A 94 -7.59 22.70 6.45
N LEU A 95 -6.69 22.21 7.30
CA LEU A 95 -6.90 22.18 8.75
C LEU A 95 -7.11 23.59 9.32
N ASP A 96 -8.32 23.83 9.85
CA ASP A 96 -8.66 25.04 10.59
C ASP A 96 -8.04 25.00 12.00
N CYS A 97 -6.85 25.56 12.12
CA CYS A 97 -6.13 25.64 13.39
C CYS A 97 -6.87 26.40 14.49
N MET A 98 -7.77 27.33 14.15
CA MET A 98 -8.46 28.17 15.15
C MET A 98 -9.69 27.48 15.74
N ALA A 99 -10.25 26.51 15.01
CA ALA A 99 -11.32 25.64 15.50
C ALA A 99 -10.84 24.58 16.48
N LEU A 100 -9.52 24.30 16.53
CA LEU A 100 -8.96 23.27 17.40
C LEU A 100 -9.01 23.68 18.89
N PRO A 101 -9.32 22.76 19.82
CA PRO A 101 -9.26 23.03 21.26
C PRO A 101 -7.84 23.37 21.73
N GLU A 102 -7.72 24.31 22.68
CA GLU A 102 -6.44 24.66 23.29
C GLU A 102 -5.91 23.51 24.17
N ALA A 103 -4.61 23.22 24.06
CA ALA A 103 -3.90 22.19 24.80
C ALA A 103 -2.99 22.84 25.85
N PRO A 104 -3.25 22.67 27.16
CA PRO A 104 -2.44 23.30 28.20
C PRO A 104 -1.05 22.66 28.31
N ALA A 105 -0.08 23.44 28.77
CA ALA A 105 1.24 22.90 29.14
C ALA A 105 1.09 21.87 30.27
N GLU A 106 1.81 20.75 30.17
CA GLU A 106 1.92 19.79 31.26
C GLU A 106 2.72 20.45 32.39
N PRO A 107 2.21 20.47 33.64
CA PRO A 107 2.99 20.99 34.76
C PRO A 107 4.34 20.27 34.83
N PRO A 108 5.44 20.96 35.20
CA PRO A 108 6.74 20.33 35.34
C PRO A 108 6.66 19.27 36.45
N SER A 109 6.45 18.01 36.04
CA SER A 109 6.60 16.86 36.90
C SER A 109 8.06 16.40 36.81
N THR A 110 8.56 15.76 37.86
CA THR A 110 9.92 15.21 37.94
C THR A 110 10.24 14.11 36.91
N ALA A 111 9.34 13.84 35.96
CA ALA A 111 9.60 12.94 34.84
C ALA A 111 10.20 13.73 33.67
N ASN A 112 11.53 13.71 33.57
CA ASN A 112 12.20 13.97 32.30
C ASN A 112 11.68 12.94 31.30
N ILE A 113 10.77 13.32 30.41
CA ILE A 113 10.42 12.46 29.28
C ILE A 113 11.66 12.47 28.37
N VAL A 114 12.40 11.35 28.36
CA VAL A 114 13.48 11.11 27.41
C VAL A 114 12.83 10.88 26.05
N VAL A 115 12.60 11.96 25.31
CA VAL A 115 12.22 11.88 23.90
C VAL A 115 13.50 11.64 23.10
N GLY A 116 13.93 10.37 23.02
CA GLY A 116 15.00 9.85 22.15
C GLY A 116 16.23 10.73 21.91
N PHE A 117 17.37 10.36 22.51
CA PHE A 117 18.75 10.88 22.27
C PHE A 117 19.01 12.40 22.32
N LEU A 118 17.99 13.26 22.34
CA LEU A 118 18.14 14.70 22.47
C LEU A 118 18.08 15.09 23.94
N THR A 119 19.19 15.60 24.45
CA THR A 119 19.30 16.30 25.75
C THR A 119 18.63 17.69 25.74
N GLU A 120 17.75 17.98 24.78
CA GLU A 120 17.02 19.24 24.72
C GLU A 120 15.76 19.15 25.57
N LEU A 121 15.53 20.18 26.39
CA LEU A 121 14.34 20.33 27.23
C LEU A 121 13.11 20.51 26.31
N ALA A 122 12.47 19.41 25.93
CA ALA A 122 11.20 19.46 25.23
C ALA A 122 10.09 19.91 26.19
N THR A 123 9.33 20.94 25.81
CA THR A 123 8.14 21.32 26.57
C THR A 123 6.99 20.43 26.15
N VAL A 124 6.31 19.83 27.13
CA VAL A 124 5.22 18.87 26.90
C VAL A 124 3.88 19.56 27.12
N TYR A 125 2.94 19.30 26.22
CA TYR A 125 1.57 19.82 26.30
C TYR A 125 0.57 18.66 26.32
N LEU A 126 -0.44 18.81 27.17
CA LEU A 126 -1.47 17.79 27.40
C LEU A 126 -2.56 17.89 26.36
N GLY A 127 -2.67 16.84 25.56
CA GLY A 127 -3.73 16.68 24.59
C GLY A 127 -4.96 15.94 25.11
N PRO A 128 -5.96 15.75 24.22
CA PRO A 128 -7.20 15.08 24.58
C PRO A 128 -6.95 13.60 24.87
N PHE A 129 -7.91 13.01 25.60
CA PHE A 129 -8.02 11.56 25.69
C PHE A 129 -8.38 10.98 24.32
N VAL A 130 -7.80 9.81 24.02
CA VAL A 130 -8.14 9.05 22.81
C VAL A 130 -9.26 8.08 23.17
N ASP A 131 -10.41 8.25 22.49
CA ASP A 131 -11.48 7.27 22.53
C ASP A 131 -10.93 5.91 22.01
N PRO A 132 -11.10 4.79 22.75
CA PRO A 132 -10.62 3.49 22.32
C PRO A 132 -11.10 3.06 20.93
N SER A 133 -12.29 3.50 20.50
CA SER A 133 -12.80 3.25 19.14
C SER A 133 -11.92 3.86 18.05
N LEU A 134 -11.11 4.88 18.36
CA LEU A 134 -10.16 5.46 17.43
C LEU A 134 -8.86 4.67 17.32
N LEU A 135 -8.60 3.72 18.23
CA LEU A 135 -7.47 2.80 18.13
C LEU A 135 -7.80 1.61 17.23
N ALA A 136 -9.08 1.27 17.11
CA ALA A 136 -9.56 0.22 16.22
C ALA A 136 -9.45 0.65 14.76
N THR A 137 -9.14 -0.32 13.90
CA THR A 137 -9.17 -0.12 12.46
C THR A 137 -10.59 -0.17 11.90
N VAL A 138 -10.89 0.67 10.92
CA VAL A 138 -12.15 0.56 10.14
C VAL A 138 -12.06 -0.59 9.14
N TYR A 139 -10.88 -0.78 8.53
CA TYR A 139 -10.61 -1.87 7.61
C TYR A 139 -10.23 -3.14 8.37
N ASP A 140 -11.11 -4.12 8.36
CA ASP A 140 -10.82 -5.49 8.80
C ASP A 140 -10.96 -6.46 7.63
N GLU A 141 -10.88 -7.75 7.91
CA GLU A 141 -10.97 -8.83 6.92
C GLU A 141 -12.21 -8.71 6.02
N ARG A 142 -13.33 -8.16 6.52
CA ARG A 142 -14.57 -7.98 5.72
C ARG A 142 -14.33 -7.10 4.50
N TRP A 143 -13.40 -6.14 4.57
CA TRP A 143 -13.10 -5.26 3.45
C TRP A 143 -12.27 -5.96 2.38
N ILE A 144 -11.27 -6.76 2.77
CA ILE A 144 -10.46 -7.55 1.84
C ILE A 144 -11.30 -8.62 1.15
N MET A 145 -12.22 -9.21 1.91
CA MET A 145 -13.09 -10.31 1.49
C MET A 145 -14.42 -9.83 0.89
N GLN A 146 -14.53 -8.54 0.52
CA GLN A 146 -15.68 -7.94 -0.15
C GLN A 146 -17.03 -8.18 0.55
N HIS A 147 -17.05 -8.29 1.89
CA HIS A 147 -18.26 -8.24 2.72
C HIS A 147 -18.66 -6.81 3.08
N VAL A 148 -18.31 -5.86 2.21
CA VAL A 148 -18.56 -4.45 2.43
C VAL A 148 -20.05 -4.18 2.22
N THR A 149 -20.71 -3.68 3.25
CA THR A 149 -22.14 -3.32 3.17
C THR A 149 -22.32 -1.87 2.71
N PRO A 150 -23.47 -1.50 2.14
CA PRO A 150 -23.77 -0.10 1.81
C PRO A 150 -23.61 0.84 3.01
N LYS A 151 -23.98 0.38 4.22
CA LYS A 151 -23.78 1.12 5.47
C LYS A 151 -22.30 1.36 5.79
N MET A 152 -21.44 0.37 5.58
CA MET A 152 -19.99 0.53 5.77
C MET A 152 -19.41 1.55 4.79
N LEU A 153 -19.84 1.53 3.53
CA LEU A 153 -19.45 2.52 2.53
C LEU A 153 -19.95 3.93 2.89
N GLU A 154 -21.18 4.05 3.39
CA GLU A 154 -21.74 5.32 3.85
C GLU A 154 -20.96 5.87 5.07
N GLU A 155 -20.67 5.02 6.05
CA GLU A 155 -19.86 5.40 7.22
C GLU A 155 -18.44 5.83 6.82
N LEU A 156 -17.79 5.09 5.91
CA LEU A 156 -16.50 5.46 5.35
C LEU A 156 -16.56 6.79 4.60
N THR A 157 -17.61 6.98 3.80
CA THR A 157 -17.78 8.19 3.00
C THR A 157 -17.97 9.42 3.88
N THR A 158 -18.81 9.30 4.92
CA THR A 158 -19.21 10.40 5.79
C THR A 158 -18.21 10.73 6.89
N ARG A 159 -17.54 9.72 7.47
CA ARG A 159 -16.63 9.90 8.62
C ARG A 159 -15.15 9.77 8.27
N GLY A 160 -14.84 9.10 7.16
CA GLY A 160 -13.49 8.66 6.82
C GLY A 160 -12.99 7.49 7.68
N ALA A 161 -11.92 6.83 7.24
CA ALA A 161 -11.36 5.67 7.92
C ALA A 161 -10.27 6.00 8.95
N ASP A 162 -9.66 7.18 8.88
CA ASP A 162 -8.40 7.47 9.57
C ASP A 162 -8.57 7.89 11.02
N SER A 163 -7.70 7.35 11.87
CA SER A 163 -7.48 7.82 13.23
C SER A 163 -6.52 8.98 13.21
N ILE A 164 -7.02 10.21 13.23
CA ILE A 164 -6.21 11.41 13.00
C ILE A 164 -5.89 12.12 14.32
N VAL A 165 -4.64 12.55 14.45
CA VAL A 165 -4.17 13.53 15.44
C VAL A 165 -3.78 14.80 14.70
N GLU A 166 -4.33 15.93 15.14
CA GLU A 166 -4.15 17.25 14.52
C GLU A 166 -3.68 18.25 15.54
N ALA A 167 -2.61 18.98 15.24
CA ALA A 167 -2.04 19.98 16.12
C ALA A 167 -1.64 21.23 15.35
N CYS A 168 -1.89 22.39 15.95
CA CYS A 168 -1.33 23.66 15.49
C CYS A 168 -0.71 24.44 16.63
N VAL A 169 0.35 25.19 16.33
CA VAL A 169 0.77 26.32 17.16
C VAL A 169 0.32 27.59 16.46
N VAL A 170 -0.37 28.47 17.19
CA VAL A 170 -0.90 29.72 16.66
C VAL A 170 -0.49 30.91 17.50
N ALA A 171 -0.25 32.05 16.88
CA ALA A 171 0.02 33.34 17.53
C ALA A 171 -1.01 34.36 17.01
N GLY A 172 -2.03 34.67 17.81
CA GLY A 172 -3.23 35.35 17.30
C GLY A 172 -3.90 34.51 16.20
N ASP A 173 -4.00 35.07 15.00
CA ASP A 173 -4.54 34.40 13.80
C ASP A 173 -3.45 33.73 12.93
N GLU A 174 -2.17 33.89 13.27
CA GLU A 174 -1.04 33.35 12.51
C GLU A 174 -0.74 31.90 12.91
N VAL A 175 -0.61 30.99 11.93
CA VAL A 175 -0.20 29.59 12.15
C VAL A 175 1.33 29.48 12.10
N ARG A 176 1.94 29.12 13.23
CA ARG A 176 3.39 28.94 13.37
C ARG A 176 3.83 27.50 13.11
N ALA A 177 3.00 26.53 13.45
CA ALA A 177 3.24 25.12 13.12
C ALA A 177 1.91 24.39 12.93
N ARG A 178 1.94 23.35 12.11
CA ARG A 178 0.79 22.52 11.78
C ARG A 178 1.21 21.08 11.50
N VAL A 179 0.69 20.15 12.27
CA VAL A 179 0.96 18.72 12.10
C VAL A 179 -0.35 17.96 12.05
N GLN A 180 -0.48 17.09 11.06
CA GLN A 180 -1.55 16.10 10.98
C GLN A 180 -0.90 14.73 10.80
N THR A 181 -1.29 13.74 11.61
CA THR A 181 -0.73 12.38 11.54
C THR A 181 -1.76 11.34 11.98
N SER A 182 -1.46 10.06 11.77
CA SER A 182 -2.25 8.99 12.36
C SER A 182 -1.93 8.78 13.85
N ILE A 183 -2.89 8.28 14.62
CA ILE A 183 -2.66 7.82 16.00
C ILE A 183 -1.62 6.70 16.02
N ALA A 184 -1.64 5.79 15.03
CA ALA A 184 -0.68 4.69 14.93
C ALA A 184 0.76 5.19 14.87
N TYR A 185 1.03 6.24 14.10
CA TYR A 185 2.36 6.84 14.05
C TYR A 185 2.71 7.61 15.30
N ALA A 186 1.78 8.41 15.84
CA ALA A 186 1.99 9.06 17.13
C ALA A 186 2.31 8.03 18.23
N TRP A 187 1.74 6.83 18.14
CA TRP A 187 2.04 5.73 19.05
C TRP A 187 3.46 5.20 18.85
N ASP A 188 3.90 4.96 17.61
CA ASP A 188 5.28 4.53 17.35
C ASP A 188 6.30 5.61 17.73
N GLN A 189 5.93 6.90 17.67
CA GLN A 189 6.76 8.01 18.16
C GLN A 189 6.99 7.98 19.68
N SER A 190 6.21 7.18 20.44
CA SER A 190 6.43 7.01 21.89
C SER A 190 7.58 6.07 22.22
N ASP A 191 8.03 5.23 21.27
CA ASP A 191 9.17 4.32 21.46
C ASP A 191 10.45 4.98 20.91
N PRO A 192 11.42 5.37 21.78
CA PRO A 192 12.68 5.97 21.34
C PRO A 192 13.46 5.13 20.34
N SER A 193 13.28 3.80 20.37
CA SER A 193 13.96 2.85 19.48
C SER A 193 13.44 2.90 18.04
N LEU A 194 12.20 3.37 17.85
CA LEU A 194 11.56 3.54 16.53
C LEU A 194 11.77 4.95 15.95
N VAL A 195 12.17 5.90 16.79
CA VAL A 195 12.38 7.31 16.44
C VAL A 195 13.77 7.55 15.80
N GLY A 196 14.74 6.66 16.07
CA GLY A 196 16.18 6.86 15.82
C GLY A 196 16.65 7.02 14.37
N HIS A 197 15.87 6.62 13.36
CA HIS A 197 16.33 6.66 11.96
C HIS A 197 16.02 7.96 11.21
N SER A 198 15.02 8.76 11.65
CA SER A 198 14.54 9.93 10.88
C SER A 198 15.03 11.28 11.43
N LEU A 199 15.36 11.37 12.72
CA LEU A 199 15.74 12.64 13.37
C LEU A 199 17.20 13.05 13.18
N LEU A 200 18.10 12.13 12.85
CA LEU A 200 19.50 12.46 12.55
C LEU A 200 19.65 13.17 11.20
N ALA A 201 18.69 13.01 10.27
CA ALA A 201 18.73 13.63 8.95
C ALA A 201 17.97 14.98 8.87
N ALA A 202 16.99 15.22 9.75
CA ALA A 202 16.16 16.42 9.71
C ALA A 202 16.73 17.62 10.50
N GLY A 203 17.79 17.43 11.28
CA GLY A 203 18.60 18.52 11.83
C GLY A 203 19.82 18.68 10.93
N GLY A 204 19.93 19.81 10.21
CA GLY A 204 21.04 20.13 9.28
C GLY A 204 22.43 20.26 9.93
N GLY A 205 22.85 19.27 10.70
CA GLY A 205 24.21 19.09 11.16
C GLY A 205 25.00 18.31 10.13
N ASN A 206 25.89 18.99 9.41
CA ASN A 206 27.03 18.35 8.79
C ASN A 206 27.84 17.61 9.85
N ILE A 207 27.54 16.34 10.12
CA ILE A 207 28.55 15.41 10.60
C ILE A 207 29.16 14.83 9.35
N ALA A 208 30.21 15.50 8.87
CA ALA A 208 31.16 14.91 7.95
C ALA A 208 31.83 13.71 8.64
N SER A 209 31.21 12.54 8.61
CA SER A 209 31.94 11.29 8.81
C SER A 209 32.42 10.82 7.44
N ASN A 210 33.60 11.28 7.04
CA ASN A 210 34.40 10.68 5.95
C ASN A 210 34.94 9.29 6.35
N ASN A 211 34.13 8.46 7.00
CA ASN A 211 34.45 7.06 7.26
C ASN A 211 33.38 6.19 6.60
N PRO A 212 33.76 5.23 5.76
CA PRO A 212 32.85 4.19 5.30
C PRO A 212 32.56 3.32 6.53
N ILE A 213 31.58 3.72 7.33
CA ILE A 213 31.05 2.87 8.39
C ILE A 213 30.35 1.73 7.68
N GLU A 214 30.97 0.57 7.78
CA GLU A 214 30.46 -0.75 7.44
C GLU A 214 28.96 -0.85 7.73
N ALA A 215 28.16 -0.94 6.67
CA ALA A 215 26.71 -1.11 6.67
C ALA A 215 26.27 -2.49 7.22
N THR A 216 27.00 -3.09 8.16
CA THR A 216 26.82 -4.48 8.57
C THR A 216 26.62 -4.72 10.07
N ASN A 217 26.61 -3.70 10.95
CA ASN A 217 26.51 -3.95 12.41
C ASN A 217 25.72 -2.90 13.21
N HIS A 218 24.59 -2.40 12.70
CA HIS A 218 23.55 -1.91 13.60
C HIS A 218 22.55 -3.05 13.80
N ALA A 219 22.50 -3.63 15.01
CA ALA A 219 21.38 -4.47 15.40
C ALA A 219 20.12 -3.64 15.19
N ASN A 220 19.26 -4.04 14.24
CA ASN A 220 18.08 -3.30 13.86
C ASN A 220 17.20 -3.12 15.11
N THR A 221 17.18 -1.89 15.66
CA THR A 221 16.52 -1.60 16.94
C THR A 221 15.00 -1.68 16.86
N MET A 222 14.45 -1.81 15.65
CA MET A 222 13.02 -1.96 15.40
C MET A 222 12.55 -3.43 15.47
N ILE A 223 13.43 -4.40 15.21
CA ILE A 223 13.05 -5.83 15.28
C ILE A 223 12.63 -6.19 16.70
N GLY A 224 11.53 -6.93 16.82
CA GLY A 224 11.02 -7.36 18.13
C GLY A 224 10.18 -6.29 18.83
N ARG A 225 10.00 -5.11 18.21
CA ARG A 225 9.14 -4.03 18.72
C ARG A 225 7.80 -4.03 17.99
N PRO A 226 6.68 -3.75 18.67
CA PRO A 226 5.40 -3.53 18.00
C PRO A 226 5.44 -2.26 17.17
N ILE A 227 5.17 -2.37 15.87
CA ILE A 227 5.13 -1.26 14.92
C ILE A 227 3.70 -1.09 14.44
N ARG A 228 3.07 0.07 14.66
CA ARG A 228 1.64 0.25 14.35
C ARG A 228 1.41 1.02 13.07
N SER A 229 2.37 1.83 12.66
CA SER A 229 2.28 2.69 11.50
C SER A 229 2.92 2.05 10.29
N MET A 230 2.33 2.31 9.12
CA MET A 230 2.87 1.76 7.87
C MET A 230 4.26 2.30 7.56
N GLU A 231 4.52 3.56 7.89
CA GLU A 231 5.81 4.21 7.64
C GLU A 231 6.95 3.45 8.32
N LYS A 232 6.78 3.15 9.60
CA LYS A 232 7.79 2.44 10.39
C LYS A 232 7.92 0.97 9.99
N TYR A 233 6.82 0.35 9.56
CA TYR A 233 6.87 -1.01 9.06
C TYR A 233 7.61 -1.07 7.72
N ALA A 234 7.38 -0.09 6.84
CA ALA A 234 8.07 0.04 5.57
C ALA A 234 9.57 0.33 5.76
N GLU A 235 9.95 1.20 6.70
CA GLU A 235 11.37 1.41 7.08
C GLU A 235 12.03 0.07 7.47
N LEU A 236 11.40 -0.70 8.36
CA LEU A 236 11.90 -2.03 8.74
C LEU A 236 11.96 -2.99 7.54
N CYS A 237 10.96 -2.97 6.66
CA CYS A 237 10.95 -3.79 5.46
C CYS A 237 12.09 -3.44 4.50
N VAL A 238 12.40 -2.16 4.30
CA VAL A 238 13.55 -1.72 3.49
C VAL A 238 14.86 -2.15 4.16
N ASP A 239 14.96 -2.05 5.48
CA ASP A 239 16.15 -2.52 6.22
C ASP A 239 16.35 -4.05 6.10
N GLU A 240 15.27 -4.83 6.03
CA GLU A 240 15.34 -6.29 5.95
C GLU A 240 15.39 -6.85 4.53
N LEU A 241 14.80 -6.16 3.56
CA LEU A 241 14.61 -6.63 2.18
C LEU A 241 15.31 -5.76 1.13
N GLY A 242 15.81 -4.58 1.50
CA GLY A 242 16.38 -3.57 0.60
C GLY A 242 15.32 -2.65 0.02
N GLU A 243 15.80 -1.60 -0.65
CA GLU A 243 14.97 -0.56 -1.27
C GLU A 243 13.90 -1.14 -2.21
N ILE A 244 12.76 -0.46 -2.26
CA ILE A 244 11.60 -0.80 -3.10
C ILE A 244 11.79 -0.13 -4.48
N PRO A 245 12.06 -0.89 -5.56
CA PRO A 245 12.51 -0.29 -6.83
C PRO A 245 11.50 0.64 -7.50
N PHE A 246 10.21 0.50 -7.21
CA PHE A 246 9.15 1.29 -7.85
C PHE A 246 9.23 2.80 -7.55
N PHE A 247 9.91 3.17 -6.46
CA PHE A 247 9.90 4.54 -5.94
C PHE A 247 11.34 5.04 -5.76
N PRO A 248 11.95 5.66 -6.78
CA PRO A 248 13.29 6.22 -6.66
C PRO A 248 13.41 7.15 -5.46
N LYS A 249 14.42 6.91 -4.61
CA LYS A 249 14.67 7.74 -3.44
C LYS A 249 15.18 9.12 -3.87
N LEU A 250 14.51 10.18 -3.41
CA LEU A 250 14.88 11.57 -3.68
C LEU A 250 15.75 12.15 -2.57
N ALA A 251 15.41 11.83 -1.33
CA ALA A 251 16.13 12.18 -0.12
C ALA A 251 15.75 11.19 1.00
N ASP A 252 16.34 11.34 2.19
CA ASP A 252 15.94 10.52 3.34
C ASP A 252 14.48 10.78 3.73
N GLY A 253 13.69 9.69 3.78
CA GLY A 253 12.26 9.75 4.04
C GLY A 253 11.40 10.32 2.91
N SER A 254 11.98 10.58 1.73
CA SER A 254 11.27 11.15 0.57
C SER A 254 11.59 10.40 -0.71
N TYR A 255 10.55 10.05 -1.46
CA TYR A 255 10.63 9.18 -2.63
C TYR A 255 9.84 9.79 -3.79
N ASP A 256 10.16 9.43 -5.02
CA ASP A 256 9.24 9.67 -6.15
C ASP A 256 8.02 8.73 -5.99
N THR A 257 6.97 8.94 -6.79
CA THR A 257 5.79 8.08 -6.82
C THR A 257 5.88 7.07 -7.97
N PHE A 258 4.92 6.15 -8.03
CA PHE A 258 4.79 5.17 -9.10
C PHE A 258 3.43 5.32 -9.80
N ASP A 259 3.44 5.19 -11.13
CA ASP A 259 2.23 5.18 -11.95
C ASP A 259 1.81 3.74 -12.30
N CYS A 260 0.72 3.27 -11.70
CA CYS A 260 0.10 1.96 -11.91
C CYS A 260 -0.31 1.69 -13.36
N ARG A 261 -0.56 2.73 -14.16
CA ARG A 261 -1.04 2.60 -15.54
C ARG A 261 0.09 2.72 -16.55
N ASP A 262 0.96 3.71 -16.35
CA ASP A 262 2.03 4.04 -17.28
C ASP A 262 3.34 3.31 -16.95
N PHE A 263 3.44 2.67 -15.78
CA PHE A 263 4.61 1.91 -15.32
C PHE A 263 5.89 2.75 -15.30
N THR A 264 5.74 4.00 -14.88
CA THR A 264 6.82 4.98 -14.74
C THR A 264 6.82 5.53 -13.32
N THR A 265 7.85 6.32 -13.00
CA THR A 265 7.80 7.17 -11.82
C THR A 265 6.70 8.23 -11.95
N GLY A 266 6.34 8.91 -10.87
CA GLY A 266 5.43 10.06 -10.91
C GLY A 266 5.93 11.20 -11.81
N SER A 267 7.25 11.30 -11.96
CA SER A 267 7.91 12.21 -12.90
C SER A 267 7.93 11.73 -14.36
N GLY A 268 7.34 10.56 -14.66
CA GLY A 268 7.27 9.98 -16.00
C GLY A 268 8.57 9.32 -16.47
N LEU A 269 9.49 9.00 -15.56
CA LEU A 269 10.76 8.35 -15.89
C LEU A 269 10.62 6.83 -15.89
N PRO A 270 11.38 6.12 -16.75
CA PRO A 270 11.43 4.66 -16.72
C PRO A 270 12.13 4.18 -15.44
N ILE A 271 11.70 3.01 -14.95
CA ILE A 271 12.26 2.35 -13.77
C ILE A 271 13.11 1.16 -14.23
N GLU A 272 14.37 1.13 -13.81
CA GLU A 272 15.30 0.08 -14.22
C GLU A 272 14.86 -1.30 -13.70
N GLY A 273 14.90 -2.32 -14.57
CA GLY A 273 14.55 -3.70 -14.23
C GLY A 273 13.07 -3.94 -13.95
N LEU A 274 12.21 -2.95 -14.21
CA LEU A 274 10.76 -3.08 -14.09
C LEU A 274 10.20 -3.91 -15.25
N GLU A 275 9.43 -4.94 -14.90
CA GLU A 275 8.55 -5.65 -15.83
C GLU A 275 7.12 -5.47 -15.36
N ALA A 276 6.25 -4.94 -16.21
CA ALA A 276 4.89 -4.60 -15.85
C ALA A 276 3.94 -4.80 -17.03
N ALA A 277 2.69 -5.15 -16.73
CA ALA A 277 1.64 -5.27 -17.73
C ALA A 277 0.26 -5.03 -17.12
N MET A 278 -0.66 -4.61 -17.98
CA MET A 278 -2.08 -4.80 -17.72
C MET A 278 -2.40 -6.29 -17.78
N ILE A 279 -3.16 -6.80 -16.83
CA ILE A 279 -3.60 -8.19 -16.82
C ILE A 279 -4.59 -8.37 -17.98
N PRO A 280 -4.27 -9.21 -18.98
CA PRO A 280 -5.16 -9.44 -20.10
C PRO A 280 -6.46 -10.09 -19.62
N GLN A 281 -7.56 -9.68 -20.22
CA GLN A 281 -8.85 -10.29 -19.95
C GLN A 281 -9.74 -10.26 -21.19
N SER A 282 -9.97 -11.44 -21.76
CA SER A 282 -11.01 -11.68 -22.76
C SER A 282 -12.37 -11.43 -22.11
N GLN A 283 -13.17 -10.54 -22.68
CA GLN A 283 -14.45 -10.14 -22.13
C GLN A 283 -15.56 -10.49 -23.10
N HIS A 284 -16.54 -11.19 -22.59
CA HIS A 284 -17.64 -11.72 -23.38
C HIS A 284 -18.99 -11.30 -22.80
N ASP A 285 -19.96 -11.12 -23.68
CA ASP A 285 -21.35 -10.83 -23.30
C ASP A 285 -22.03 -12.04 -22.65
N ALA A 286 -23.32 -11.92 -22.32
CA ALA A 286 -24.11 -13.02 -21.75
C ALA A 286 -24.28 -14.21 -22.72
N SER A 287 -24.08 -13.99 -24.02
CA SER A 287 -24.14 -15.01 -25.07
C SER A 287 -22.78 -15.64 -25.38
N GLY A 288 -21.70 -15.15 -24.76
CA GLY A 288 -20.33 -15.61 -24.98
C GLY A 288 -19.65 -15.00 -26.20
N ASN A 289 -20.14 -13.88 -26.74
CA ASN A 289 -19.48 -13.16 -27.83
C ASN A 289 -18.46 -12.15 -27.26
N ASP A 290 -17.32 -12.00 -27.93
CA ASP A 290 -16.33 -10.96 -27.62
C ASP A 290 -16.98 -9.58 -27.56
N THR A 291 -16.64 -8.79 -26.55
CA THR A 291 -17.14 -7.42 -26.36
C THR A 291 -16.07 -6.39 -26.70
N THR A 292 -16.47 -5.31 -27.36
CA THR A 292 -15.62 -4.17 -27.70
C THR A 292 -15.92 -2.96 -26.82
N PRO A 293 -14.98 -2.01 -26.65
CA PRO A 293 -15.24 -0.81 -25.86
C PRO A 293 -16.47 0.00 -26.33
N ALA A 294 -16.78 -0.02 -27.63
CA ALA A 294 -17.93 0.68 -28.20
C ALA A 294 -19.28 0.01 -27.87
N GLU A 295 -19.29 -1.31 -27.67
CA GLU A 295 -20.49 -2.09 -27.28
C GLU A 295 -20.78 -1.99 -25.77
N CYS A 296 -19.85 -1.41 -25.03
CA CYS A 296 -19.82 -1.40 -23.56
C CYS A 296 -19.79 0.02 -23.00
N ASP A 297 -20.35 0.96 -23.77
CA ASP A 297 -20.51 2.36 -23.37
C ASP A 297 -21.76 2.52 -22.50
N ASP A 298 -21.56 2.44 -21.18
CA ASP A 298 -22.61 2.54 -20.18
C ASP A 298 -23.06 3.99 -19.90
N THR A 299 -22.61 4.98 -20.69
CA THR A 299 -23.16 6.35 -20.61
C THR A 299 -24.63 6.44 -21.06
N ALA A 300 -25.17 5.38 -21.65
CA ALA A 300 -26.59 5.23 -21.93
C ALA A 300 -27.36 4.77 -20.66
N PRO A 301 -28.40 5.52 -20.22
CA PRO A 301 -29.20 5.15 -19.05
C PRO A 301 -29.77 3.73 -19.16
N GLY A 302 -29.42 2.84 -18.23
CA GLY A 302 -29.92 1.46 -18.15
C GLY A 302 -29.02 0.38 -18.78
N SER A 303 -27.84 0.75 -19.29
CA SER A 303 -26.82 -0.22 -19.72
C SER A 303 -26.11 -0.81 -18.49
N ALA A 304 -26.27 -2.10 -18.26
CA ALA A 304 -25.45 -2.82 -17.28
C ALA A 304 -24.18 -3.30 -17.97
N ASN A 305 -23.00 -3.18 -17.34
CA ASN A 305 -21.71 -3.75 -17.78
C ASN A 305 -21.90 -4.88 -18.80
N CYS A 306 -21.60 -4.62 -20.08
CA CYS A 306 -21.85 -5.55 -21.18
C CYS A 306 -21.13 -6.91 -20.99
N TRP A 307 -20.00 -6.93 -20.25
CA TRP A 307 -19.13 -8.10 -20.06
C TRP A 307 -19.63 -8.92 -18.87
N LYS A 308 -20.09 -10.14 -19.15
CA LYS A 308 -20.64 -11.06 -18.15
C LYS A 308 -19.73 -12.25 -17.89
N THR A 309 -18.98 -12.68 -18.90
CA THR A 309 -18.10 -13.84 -18.82
C THR A 309 -16.71 -13.53 -19.37
N CYS A 310 -15.72 -14.35 -19.00
CA CYS A 310 -14.33 -14.22 -19.39
C CYS A 310 -13.63 -15.58 -19.34
N ASP A 311 -12.49 -15.70 -20.03
CA ASP A 311 -11.75 -16.96 -20.08
C ASP A 311 -11.06 -17.27 -18.75
N HIS A 312 -10.61 -16.22 -18.06
CA HIS A 312 -9.84 -16.28 -16.83
C HIS A 312 -10.33 -15.20 -15.85
N PRO A 313 -11.40 -15.47 -15.08
CA PRO A 313 -11.95 -14.54 -14.10
C PRO A 313 -10.97 -14.28 -12.95
N ASP A 314 -11.01 -13.08 -12.38
CA ASP A 314 -10.32 -12.79 -11.11
C ASP A 314 -11.01 -13.61 -10.02
N TRP A 315 -10.25 -14.50 -9.41
CA TRP A 315 -10.74 -15.41 -8.37
C TRP A 315 -11.06 -14.73 -7.05
N ARG A 316 -10.38 -13.63 -6.74
CA ARG A 316 -10.62 -12.90 -5.49
C ARG A 316 -11.95 -12.17 -5.55
N SER A 317 -12.22 -11.47 -6.64
CA SER A 317 -13.47 -10.74 -6.84
C SER A 317 -14.59 -11.60 -7.44
N GLN A 318 -14.25 -12.74 -8.05
CA GLN A 318 -15.14 -13.55 -8.88
C GLN A 318 -15.77 -12.69 -10.01
N THR A 319 -14.96 -11.82 -10.61
CA THR A 319 -15.39 -10.91 -11.66
C THR A 319 -14.51 -10.97 -12.90
N CYS A 320 -15.09 -10.52 -14.01
CA CYS A 320 -14.40 -10.29 -15.26
C CYS A 320 -14.01 -8.81 -15.38
N GLU A 321 -13.30 -8.28 -14.38
CA GLU A 321 -12.98 -6.85 -14.32
C GLU A 321 -11.74 -6.45 -15.12
N PRO A 322 -11.90 -5.59 -16.15
CA PRO A 322 -10.80 -5.13 -16.98
C PRO A 322 -10.01 -4.01 -16.34
N GLY A 323 -8.75 -3.89 -16.76
CA GLY A 323 -7.89 -2.77 -16.38
C GLY A 323 -6.94 -2.98 -15.20
N PRO A 324 -7.01 -4.03 -14.36
CA PRO A 324 -5.96 -4.32 -13.39
C PRO A 324 -4.58 -4.38 -14.02
N THR A 325 -3.58 -3.94 -13.27
CA THR A 325 -2.17 -3.95 -13.69
C THR A 325 -1.32 -4.61 -12.61
N VAL A 326 -0.23 -5.24 -13.04
CA VAL A 326 0.76 -5.83 -12.15
C VAL A 326 2.15 -5.46 -12.63
N ALA A 327 3.01 -5.11 -11.68
CA ALA A 327 4.39 -4.76 -11.89
C ALA A 327 5.29 -5.59 -10.97
N SER A 328 6.48 -5.93 -11.44
CA SER A 328 7.50 -6.63 -10.67
C SER A 328 8.88 -6.06 -10.94
N ALA A 329 9.68 -5.92 -9.89
CA ALA A 329 11.07 -5.53 -9.97
C ALA A 329 11.89 -6.27 -8.91
N ARG A 330 13.14 -6.61 -9.24
CA ARG A 330 14.08 -7.24 -8.30
C ARG A 330 15.12 -6.22 -7.86
N ASN A 331 15.37 -6.11 -6.56
CA ASN A 331 16.39 -5.19 -6.04
C ASN A 331 17.76 -5.88 -5.89
N ALA A 332 18.78 -5.11 -5.53
CA ALA A 332 20.16 -5.58 -5.37
C ALA A 332 20.36 -6.65 -4.27
N ARG A 333 19.42 -6.77 -3.31
CA ARG A 333 19.45 -7.82 -2.27
C ARG A 333 18.80 -9.13 -2.74
N GLY A 334 18.35 -9.16 -3.98
CA GLY A 334 17.67 -10.31 -4.56
C GLY A 334 16.20 -10.43 -4.18
N THR A 335 15.64 -9.42 -3.50
CA THR A 335 14.22 -9.36 -3.14
C THR A 335 13.39 -9.06 -4.38
N HIS A 336 12.33 -9.84 -4.57
CA HIS A 336 11.31 -9.59 -5.57
C HIS A 336 10.20 -8.73 -4.97
N TRP A 337 9.97 -7.57 -5.57
CA TRP A 337 8.86 -6.69 -5.26
C TRP A 337 7.81 -6.82 -6.34
N THR A 338 6.56 -7.03 -5.95
CA THR A 338 5.40 -7.13 -6.84
C THR A 338 4.33 -6.17 -6.37
N LEU A 339 3.81 -5.34 -7.27
CA LEU A 339 2.77 -4.35 -7.01
C LEU A 339 1.59 -4.61 -7.93
N LEU A 340 0.39 -4.73 -7.35
CA LEU A 340 -0.87 -4.99 -8.03
C LEU A 340 -1.79 -3.78 -7.84
N CYS A 341 -2.30 -3.22 -8.94
CA CYS A 341 -3.33 -2.18 -8.91
C CYS A 341 -4.61 -2.71 -9.57
N ARG A 342 -5.69 -2.88 -8.80
CA ARG A 342 -6.99 -3.35 -9.28
C ARG A 342 -7.98 -2.20 -9.41
N SER A 343 -8.58 -2.13 -10.59
CA SER A 343 -9.44 -1.05 -11.06
C SER A 343 -10.63 -0.84 -10.10
N PRO A 344 -11.11 0.39 -9.91
CA PRO A 344 -12.03 0.74 -8.84
C PRO A 344 -13.49 0.62 -9.23
N GLY A 345 -13.78 0.42 -10.52
CA GLY A 345 -15.02 0.98 -11.02
C GLY A 345 -16.25 0.36 -10.36
N ASP A 346 -17.22 1.25 -10.16
CA ASP A 346 -18.62 0.89 -10.10
C ASP A 346 -18.96 0.06 -11.35
N SER A 347 -19.96 -0.82 -11.26
CA SER A 347 -20.42 -1.69 -12.34
C SER A 347 -21.08 -0.93 -13.52
N THR A 348 -20.68 0.33 -13.73
CA THR A 348 -21.23 1.32 -14.65
C THR A 348 -20.16 2.02 -15.51
N ASP A 349 -18.86 1.77 -15.26
CA ASP A 349 -17.77 2.35 -16.04
C ASP A 349 -17.48 1.54 -17.31
N SER A 350 -17.48 2.17 -18.49
CA SER A 350 -17.16 1.50 -19.75
C SER A 350 -15.78 0.80 -19.76
N LEU A 351 -15.65 -0.22 -20.61
CA LEU A 351 -14.38 -0.93 -20.83
C LEU A 351 -13.22 0.02 -21.18
N ALA A 352 -13.47 1.05 -22.00
CA ALA A 352 -12.45 2.05 -22.33
C ALA A 352 -12.00 2.82 -21.09
N SER A 353 -12.95 3.30 -20.28
CA SER A 353 -12.67 4.03 -19.04
C SER A 353 -11.88 3.18 -18.04
N ARG A 354 -12.26 1.91 -17.89
CA ARG A 354 -11.56 0.95 -17.00
C ARG A 354 -10.11 0.68 -17.40
N LYS A 355 -9.82 0.67 -18.71
CA LYS A 355 -8.47 0.46 -19.23
C LYS A 355 -7.61 1.74 -19.24
N ALA A 356 -8.23 2.90 -19.17
CA ALA A 356 -7.55 4.20 -19.15
C ALA A 356 -7.42 4.82 -17.76
N THR A 357 -8.22 4.38 -16.77
CA THR A 357 -8.25 4.97 -15.44
C THR A 357 -6.89 4.87 -14.73
N LYS A 358 -6.56 5.93 -13.99
CA LYS A 358 -5.48 5.96 -13.01
C LYS A 358 -5.99 5.93 -11.56
N VAL A 359 -7.29 5.81 -11.37
CA VAL A 359 -7.87 5.58 -10.04
C VAL A 359 -7.96 4.09 -9.80
N PHE A 360 -7.67 3.60 -8.59
CA PHE A 360 -7.70 2.17 -8.24
C PHE A 360 -8.27 1.95 -6.82
N ASN A 361 -9.03 0.88 -6.61
CA ASN A 361 -9.62 0.61 -5.28
C ASN A 361 -8.70 -0.23 -4.41
N ASP A 362 -7.90 -1.08 -5.03
CA ASP A 362 -7.04 -2.03 -4.34
C ASP A 362 -5.64 -1.92 -4.95
N ILE A 363 -4.73 -1.37 -4.14
CA ILE A 363 -3.30 -1.28 -4.44
C ILE A 363 -2.60 -2.09 -3.36
N ALA A 364 -1.96 -3.18 -3.78
CA ALA A 364 -1.29 -4.11 -2.88
C ALA A 364 0.14 -4.35 -3.36
N MET A 365 1.07 -4.48 -2.43
CA MET A 365 2.46 -4.75 -2.73
C MET A 365 3.04 -5.80 -1.79
N ILE A 366 3.85 -6.69 -2.36
CA ILE A 366 4.53 -7.77 -1.65
C ILE A 366 6.02 -7.67 -1.97
N GLY A 367 6.85 -7.62 -0.94
CA GLY A 367 8.29 -7.80 -1.05
C GLY A 367 8.67 -9.14 -0.48
N HIS A 368 9.36 -9.99 -1.25
CA HIS A 368 9.79 -11.33 -0.80
C HIS A 368 11.22 -11.62 -1.23
N ASN A 369 12.05 -12.02 -0.27
CA ASN A 369 13.40 -12.50 -0.56
C ASN A 369 13.42 -14.04 -0.53
N PRO A 370 13.55 -14.73 -1.68
CA PRO A 370 13.49 -16.20 -1.72
C PRO A 370 14.66 -16.88 -1.00
N LYS A 371 15.76 -16.16 -0.75
CA LYS A 371 16.92 -16.70 -0.03
C LYS A 371 16.72 -16.70 1.48
N THR A 372 16.10 -15.66 2.05
CA THR A 372 15.90 -15.53 3.51
C THR A 372 14.47 -15.85 3.93
N GLY A 373 13.53 -15.91 2.98
CA GLY A 373 12.11 -16.09 3.22
C GLY A 373 11.39 -14.85 3.76
N LYS A 374 12.11 -13.79 4.11
CA LYS A 374 11.53 -12.58 4.68
C LYS A 374 10.56 -11.96 3.68
N THR A 375 9.38 -11.61 4.19
CA THR A 375 8.25 -11.11 3.40
C THR A 375 7.57 -9.94 4.10
N CYS A 376 7.26 -8.91 3.32
CA CYS A 376 6.48 -7.75 3.75
C CYS A 376 5.24 -7.57 2.88
N PHE A 377 4.15 -7.16 3.51
CA PHE A 377 2.87 -6.90 2.86
C PHE A 377 2.42 -5.46 3.05
N PHE A 378 1.96 -4.84 1.97
CA PHE A 378 1.42 -3.50 1.95
C PHE A 378 0.07 -3.54 1.25
N GLN A 379 -0.95 -2.99 1.88
CA GLN A 379 -2.29 -2.90 1.33
C GLN A 379 -2.79 -1.48 1.53
N ASN A 380 -3.41 -0.91 0.50
CA ASN A 380 -4.05 0.38 0.60
C ASN A 380 -5.34 0.34 1.44
N LYS A 381 -5.83 1.51 1.79
CA LYS A 381 -7.20 1.70 2.29
C LYS A 381 -8.19 1.40 1.17
N LEU A 382 -8.91 0.29 1.30
CA LEU A 382 -9.81 -0.21 0.25
C LEU A 382 -11.02 0.71 0.04
N HIS A 383 -11.54 0.72 -1.18
CA HIS A 383 -12.78 1.42 -1.58
C HIS A 383 -12.76 2.95 -1.39
N GLU A 384 -11.58 3.59 -1.37
CA GLU A 384 -11.45 5.05 -1.33
C GLU A 384 -11.10 5.68 -2.69
N GLY A 385 -10.97 4.89 -3.77
CA GLY A 385 -10.59 5.39 -5.10
C GLY A 385 -9.23 6.10 -5.07
N LYS A 386 -8.14 5.33 -4.95
CA LYS A 386 -6.78 5.85 -4.81
C LYS A 386 -6.22 6.36 -6.12
N ASP A 387 -5.45 7.43 -6.04
CA ASP A 387 -4.64 7.92 -7.16
C ASP A 387 -3.48 6.95 -7.43
N GLY A 388 -3.68 6.04 -8.37
CA GLY A 388 -2.65 5.14 -8.87
C GLY A 388 -1.72 5.78 -9.89
N GLY A 389 -1.94 7.04 -10.30
CA GLY A 389 -0.92 7.79 -11.05
C GLY A 389 0.22 8.26 -10.15
N HIS A 390 -0.03 8.35 -8.84
CA HIS A 390 0.93 8.84 -7.86
C HIS A 390 1.00 7.93 -6.63
N VAL A 391 1.24 6.63 -6.84
CA VAL A 391 1.43 5.70 -5.72
C VAL A 391 2.66 6.10 -4.91
N THR A 392 2.50 6.34 -3.61
CA THR A 392 3.58 6.81 -2.73
C THR A 392 4.37 5.64 -2.17
N HIS A 393 5.67 5.84 -1.89
CA HIS A 393 6.46 4.84 -1.16
C HIS A 393 5.87 4.65 0.26
N PRO A 394 5.72 3.42 0.77
CA PRO A 394 5.09 3.19 2.08
C PRO A 394 5.91 3.71 3.27
N ALA A 395 7.21 3.99 3.09
CA ALA A 395 8.05 4.68 4.08
C ALA A 395 8.15 6.21 3.87
N ASP A 396 7.39 6.79 2.93
CA ASP A 396 7.32 8.25 2.79
C ASP A 396 6.56 8.83 3.99
N VAL A 397 7.27 9.48 4.90
CA VAL A 397 6.70 9.94 6.17
C VAL A 397 5.64 11.02 6.02
N GLU A 398 5.62 11.71 4.88
CA GLU A 398 4.66 12.78 4.58
C GLU A 398 3.44 12.22 3.83
N ARG A 399 3.65 11.25 2.92
CA ARG A 399 2.62 10.85 1.94
C ARG A 399 2.20 9.39 1.97
N ALA A 400 2.84 8.50 2.75
CA ALA A 400 2.48 7.08 2.79
C ALA A 400 1.01 6.86 3.17
N ARG A 401 0.48 7.68 4.08
CA ARG A 401 -0.90 7.59 4.60
C ARG A 401 -1.98 7.90 3.58
N GLU A 402 -1.63 8.53 2.46
CA GLU A 402 -2.60 8.86 1.41
C GLU A 402 -3.15 7.58 0.77
N ILE A 403 -2.33 6.53 0.73
CA ILE A 403 -2.64 5.27 0.08
C ILE A 403 -2.67 4.14 1.08
N TRP A 404 -1.58 3.95 1.82
CA TRP A 404 -1.36 2.73 2.59
C TRP A 404 -2.14 2.73 3.90
N ASP A 405 -2.70 1.57 4.22
CA ASP A 405 -3.28 1.29 5.51
C ASP A 405 -2.19 0.85 6.50
N ASN A 406 -2.49 0.84 7.80
CA ASN A 406 -1.56 0.35 8.81
C ASN A 406 -1.33 -1.17 8.69
N PRO A 407 -0.17 -1.69 9.14
CA PRO A 407 0.18 -3.11 9.00
C PRO A 407 -0.80 -4.03 9.73
N LYS A 408 -1.16 -5.14 9.10
CA LYS A 408 -2.14 -6.11 9.62
C LYS A 408 -1.75 -7.56 9.31
N GLY A 409 -2.21 -8.48 10.16
CA GLY A 409 -1.86 -9.89 10.10
C GLY A 409 -2.65 -10.70 9.06
N TYR A 410 -3.78 -10.18 8.57
CA TYR A 410 -4.68 -10.94 7.66
C TYR A 410 -4.00 -11.33 6.33
N CYS A 411 -2.99 -10.58 5.85
CA CYS A 411 -2.27 -10.95 4.64
C CYS A 411 -1.65 -12.35 4.77
N GLY A 412 -1.18 -12.69 5.99
CA GLY A 412 -0.62 -14.00 6.29
C GLY A 412 -1.62 -15.15 6.24
N SER A 413 -2.94 -14.90 6.37
CA SER A 413 -3.93 -15.97 6.24
C SER A 413 -4.11 -16.39 4.77
N CYS A 414 -4.19 -15.42 3.87
CA CYS A 414 -4.23 -15.67 2.42
C CYS A 414 -2.89 -16.22 1.91
N HIS A 415 -1.79 -15.61 2.35
CA HIS A 415 -0.41 -15.97 1.98
C HIS A 415 0.23 -16.88 3.03
N SER A 416 -0.49 -17.90 3.51
CA SER A 416 0.01 -18.80 4.58
C SER A 416 1.03 -19.83 4.10
N ALA A 417 1.06 -20.14 2.80
CA ALA A 417 2.04 -21.08 2.25
C ALA A 417 3.30 -20.37 1.74
N ASP A 418 3.12 -19.27 1.03
CA ASP A 418 4.12 -18.59 0.21
C ASP A 418 3.71 -17.14 -0.04
N ALA A 419 4.69 -16.31 -0.46
CA ALA A 419 4.47 -14.89 -0.70
C ALA A 419 3.56 -14.59 -1.91
N PHE A 420 3.55 -15.43 -2.94
CA PHE A 420 2.78 -15.19 -4.17
C PHE A 420 1.74 -16.29 -4.40
N ILE A 421 0.52 -15.88 -4.75
CA ILE A 421 -0.59 -16.77 -5.09
C ILE A 421 -0.82 -16.67 -6.60
N HIS A 422 -0.91 -17.83 -7.26
CA HIS A 422 -1.04 -17.92 -8.71
C HIS A 422 -2.41 -18.44 -9.13
N SER A 423 -2.92 -17.87 -10.22
CA SER A 423 -4.11 -18.30 -10.92
C SER A 423 -3.96 -17.97 -12.41
N PRO A 424 -4.74 -18.61 -13.30
CA PRO A 424 -4.71 -18.29 -14.72
C PRO A 424 -4.96 -16.81 -15.01
N TRP A 425 -5.73 -16.12 -14.16
CA TRP A 425 -5.96 -14.69 -14.29
C TRP A 425 -4.66 -13.88 -14.21
N ILE A 426 -3.93 -13.97 -13.09
CA ILE A 426 -2.71 -13.17 -12.89
C ILE A 426 -1.55 -13.66 -13.77
N ASP A 427 -1.51 -14.96 -14.08
CA ASP A 427 -0.41 -15.57 -14.82
C ASP A 427 -0.40 -15.20 -16.30
N GLN A 428 -1.49 -14.63 -16.83
CA GLN A 428 -1.53 -14.09 -18.19
C GLN A 428 -0.71 -12.81 -18.36
N ALA A 429 -0.45 -12.07 -17.28
CA ALA A 429 0.46 -10.93 -17.34
C ALA A 429 1.88 -11.45 -17.53
N LYS A 430 2.46 -11.24 -18.72
CA LYS A 430 3.77 -11.78 -19.09
C LYS A 430 4.85 -10.71 -19.12
N ARG A 431 6.05 -11.09 -18.73
CA ARG A 431 7.31 -10.39 -19.00
C ARG A 431 7.62 -10.43 -20.50
N SER A 432 8.59 -9.61 -20.89
CA SER A 432 9.17 -9.60 -22.23
C SER A 432 9.65 -10.97 -22.74
N ASP A 433 10.07 -11.87 -21.84
CA ASP A 433 10.52 -13.25 -22.16
C ASP A 433 9.40 -14.31 -22.20
N GLY A 434 8.15 -13.91 -21.97
CA GLY A 434 6.98 -14.79 -21.95
C GLY A 434 6.70 -15.50 -20.62
N THR A 435 7.53 -15.31 -19.59
CA THR A 435 7.25 -15.80 -18.22
C THR A 435 6.21 -14.91 -17.52
N PRO A 436 5.44 -15.41 -16.52
CA PRO A 436 4.50 -14.57 -15.76
C PRO A 436 5.22 -13.45 -15.01
N ILE A 437 4.66 -12.23 -14.93
CA ILE A 437 5.25 -11.08 -14.20
C ILE A 437 5.40 -11.38 -12.72
N VAL A 438 4.42 -12.01 -12.10
CA VAL A 438 4.54 -12.43 -10.69
C VAL A 438 5.55 -13.59 -10.62
N PRO A 439 6.56 -13.53 -9.72
CA PRO A 439 7.52 -14.62 -9.59
C PRO A 439 6.84 -15.95 -9.25
N MET A 440 7.05 -16.94 -10.10
CA MET A 440 6.36 -18.23 -10.09
C MET A 440 7.34 -19.41 -10.03
N MET A 441 7.00 -20.41 -9.22
CA MET A 441 7.73 -21.67 -9.10
C MET A 441 7.88 -22.38 -10.46
N GLY A 442 9.09 -22.85 -10.77
CA GLY A 442 9.41 -23.54 -12.02
C GLY A 442 9.46 -22.66 -13.27
N LYS A 443 9.18 -21.35 -13.14
CA LYS A 443 9.35 -20.36 -14.20
C LYS A 443 10.53 -19.42 -13.90
N HIS A 444 10.78 -19.13 -12.64
CA HIS A 444 11.87 -18.26 -12.19
C HIS A 444 12.92 -19.04 -11.43
N HIS A 445 14.19 -18.75 -11.70
CA HIS A 445 15.32 -19.50 -11.13
C HIS A 445 15.39 -19.45 -9.60
N ASP A 446 14.88 -18.40 -8.97
CA ASP A 446 14.85 -18.29 -7.50
C ASP A 446 13.68 -19.06 -6.86
N PHE A 447 12.76 -19.60 -7.66
CA PHE A 447 11.54 -20.27 -7.20
C PHE A 447 11.49 -21.68 -7.76
N GLU A 448 12.06 -22.63 -7.03
CA GLU A 448 12.10 -24.03 -7.43
C GLU A 448 10.78 -24.75 -7.12
N VAL A 449 10.36 -25.62 -8.03
CA VAL A 449 9.23 -26.54 -7.79
C VAL A 449 9.66 -27.57 -6.75
N SER A 450 8.72 -27.98 -5.89
CA SER A 450 8.93 -29.00 -4.85
C SER A 450 9.88 -28.58 -3.72
N TRP A 451 10.32 -27.32 -3.65
CA TRP A 451 11.19 -26.85 -2.56
C TRP A 451 10.38 -26.47 -1.31
N LEU A 452 9.76 -27.47 -0.67
CA LEU A 452 8.94 -27.28 0.53
C LEU A 452 9.74 -26.79 1.75
N SER A 453 11.07 -26.93 1.69
CA SER A 453 11.99 -26.42 2.70
C SER A 453 12.45 -24.98 2.47
N SER A 454 11.96 -24.31 1.43
CA SER A 454 12.24 -22.90 1.17
C SER A 454 11.86 -22.04 2.38
N PRO A 455 12.66 -21.05 2.78
CA PRO A 455 12.31 -20.21 3.91
C PRO A 455 11.12 -19.32 3.55
N TYR A 456 10.22 -19.10 4.51
CA TYR A 456 9.14 -18.11 4.42
C TYR A 456 8.77 -17.59 5.81
N SER A 457 8.86 -16.28 5.98
CA SER A 457 8.51 -15.60 7.22
C SER A 457 8.01 -14.18 6.96
N ILE A 458 7.10 -13.72 7.81
CA ILE A 458 6.60 -12.34 7.77
C ILE A 458 7.50 -11.49 8.66
N VAL A 459 8.02 -10.38 8.13
CA VAL A 459 8.91 -9.47 8.88
C VAL A 459 8.21 -8.98 10.15
N ASN A 460 8.92 -9.06 11.28
CA ASN A 460 8.48 -8.64 12.61
C ASN A 460 7.22 -9.34 13.17
N ARG A 461 6.78 -10.44 12.57
CA ARG A 461 5.53 -11.14 12.92
C ARG A 461 5.31 -11.34 14.41
N GLU A 462 6.33 -11.83 15.13
CA GLU A 462 6.19 -12.18 16.55
C GLU A 462 5.83 -10.97 17.42
N ALA A 463 6.53 -9.84 17.23
CA ALA A 463 6.24 -8.62 17.96
C ALA A 463 4.85 -8.07 17.66
N MET A 464 4.45 -8.15 16.38
CA MET A 464 3.13 -7.71 15.91
C MET A 464 2.01 -8.58 16.48
N SER A 465 2.21 -9.91 16.50
CA SER A 465 1.29 -10.88 17.10
C SER A 465 1.12 -10.66 18.60
N ASN A 466 2.22 -10.58 19.34
CA ASN A 466 2.20 -10.42 20.80
C ASN A 466 1.51 -9.12 21.23
N ALA A 467 1.65 -8.06 20.43
CA ALA A 467 1.01 -6.78 20.68
C ALA A 467 -0.38 -6.62 20.05
N ARG A 468 -0.88 -7.63 19.33
CA ARG A 468 -2.15 -7.59 18.56
C ARG A 468 -2.27 -6.35 17.67
N VAL A 469 -1.21 -6.04 16.93
CA VAL A 469 -1.20 -4.87 16.04
C VAL A 469 -2.23 -5.04 14.92
N GLY A 470 -3.09 -4.04 14.76
CA GLY A 470 -4.13 -4.00 13.72
C GLY A 470 -5.33 -4.91 14.01
N ASP A 471 -5.56 -5.25 15.29
CA ASP A 471 -6.66 -6.09 15.77
C ASP A 471 -6.77 -7.45 15.06
N THR A 472 -5.65 -7.93 14.49
CA THR A 472 -5.57 -9.18 13.73
C THR A 472 -4.43 -10.04 14.25
N ASP A 473 -4.60 -11.35 14.16
CA ASP A 473 -3.55 -12.30 14.53
C ASP A 473 -2.50 -12.38 13.42
N TRP A 474 -1.23 -12.30 13.81
CA TRP A 474 -0.09 -12.52 12.94
C TRP A 474 0.40 -13.96 13.10
N ALA A 475 -0.46 -14.90 12.70
CA ALA A 475 -0.23 -16.33 12.88
C ALA A 475 1.10 -16.76 12.25
N LYS A 476 1.81 -17.68 12.93
CA LYS A 476 2.98 -18.32 12.34
C LYS A 476 2.47 -19.23 11.22
N PRO A 477 2.95 -19.06 9.98
CA PRO A 477 2.46 -19.90 8.88
C PRO A 477 2.82 -21.37 9.09
N LYS A 478 1.87 -22.28 8.87
CA LYS A 478 2.12 -23.72 8.81
C LYS A 478 1.83 -24.27 7.43
N GLN A 479 2.40 -25.44 7.16
CA GLN A 479 2.18 -26.20 5.95
C GLN A 479 1.64 -27.59 6.26
N LEU A 480 0.75 -28.08 5.39
CA LEU A 480 0.26 -29.44 5.41
C LEU A 480 1.39 -30.39 4.99
N VAL A 481 1.63 -31.44 5.77
CA VAL A 481 2.66 -32.46 5.52
C VAL A 481 2.11 -33.89 5.55
N SER A 482 0.79 -34.04 5.51
CA SER A 482 0.11 -35.33 5.41
C SER A 482 0.55 -36.11 4.17
N ALA A 483 0.80 -37.42 4.32
CA ALA A 483 1.14 -38.30 3.21
C ALA A 483 0.01 -38.36 2.16
N GLU A 484 -1.23 -38.22 2.59
CA GLU A 484 -2.42 -38.20 1.75
C GLU A 484 -2.47 -36.96 0.82
N ALA A 485 -1.76 -35.88 1.15
CA ALA A 485 -1.65 -34.68 0.33
C ALA A 485 -0.44 -34.70 -0.63
N ALA A 486 0.34 -35.79 -0.65
CA ALA A 486 1.64 -35.85 -1.34
C ALA A 486 1.58 -35.50 -2.84
N ALA A 487 0.49 -35.83 -3.53
CA ALA A 487 0.34 -35.48 -4.95
C ALA A 487 0.39 -33.95 -5.17
N CYS A 488 -0.33 -33.17 -4.38
CA CYS A 488 -0.30 -31.70 -4.45
C CYS A 488 1.01 -31.12 -3.89
N LEU A 489 1.50 -31.68 -2.77
CA LEU A 489 2.76 -31.25 -2.13
C LEU A 489 4.00 -31.54 -2.99
N SER A 490 3.87 -32.37 -4.03
CA SER A 490 4.94 -32.58 -5.00
C SER A 490 5.31 -31.32 -5.77
N CYS A 491 4.46 -30.29 -5.80
CA CYS A 491 4.70 -29.06 -6.55
C CYS A 491 5.02 -27.87 -5.65
N HIS A 492 4.20 -27.63 -4.62
CA HIS A 492 4.34 -26.48 -3.72
C HIS A 492 3.67 -26.77 -2.37
N ARG A 493 3.88 -25.87 -1.41
CA ARG A 493 3.28 -25.98 -0.07
C ARG A 493 1.79 -25.67 -0.09
N ILE A 494 1.08 -26.22 0.87
CA ILE A 494 -0.32 -25.88 1.16
C ILE A 494 -0.37 -25.35 2.59
N GLY A 495 -0.74 -24.07 2.75
CA GLY A 495 -0.75 -23.36 4.03
C GLY A 495 -1.98 -23.65 4.88
N ASP A 496 -1.97 -23.26 6.15
CA ASP A 496 -3.09 -23.44 7.10
C ASP A 496 -4.07 -22.25 7.19
N GLY A 497 -3.78 -21.13 6.52
CA GLY A 497 -4.64 -19.95 6.54
C GLY A 497 -5.81 -20.01 5.57
N ASP A 498 -6.61 -18.94 5.49
CA ASP A 498 -7.86 -18.90 4.70
C ASP A 498 -7.71 -19.23 3.22
N GLY A 499 -6.50 -19.07 2.66
CA GLY A 499 -6.22 -19.49 1.29
C GLY A 499 -6.56 -20.96 1.01
N ILE A 500 -6.31 -21.87 1.96
CA ILE A 500 -6.55 -23.32 1.79
C ILE A 500 -8.03 -23.67 1.62
N LYS A 501 -8.92 -22.85 2.16
CA LYS A 501 -10.37 -23.11 2.11
C LYS A 501 -10.93 -22.99 0.69
N ARG A 502 -10.21 -22.33 -0.22
CA ARG A 502 -10.70 -21.99 -1.55
C ARG A 502 -9.73 -22.33 -2.66
N PHE A 503 -8.50 -21.78 -2.64
CA PHE A 503 -7.57 -21.87 -3.77
C PHE A 503 -7.27 -23.31 -4.23
N PRO A 504 -7.01 -24.27 -3.33
CA PRO A 504 -6.81 -25.66 -3.76
C PRO A 504 -8.03 -26.25 -4.47
N MET A 505 -9.24 -25.96 -3.99
CA MET A 505 -10.48 -26.47 -4.60
C MET A 505 -10.71 -25.85 -5.98
N TRP A 506 -10.60 -24.53 -6.02
CA TRP A 506 -10.71 -23.74 -7.24
C TRP A 506 -9.75 -24.25 -8.31
N SER A 507 -8.50 -24.50 -7.94
CA SER A 507 -7.45 -24.95 -8.86
C SER A 507 -7.70 -26.27 -9.59
N VAL A 508 -8.68 -27.03 -9.11
CA VAL A 508 -9.09 -28.31 -9.66
C VAL A 508 -10.57 -28.32 -10.06
N GLY A 509 -11.14 -27.16 -10.36
CA GLY A 509 -12.51 -27.02 -10.83
C GLY A 509 -13.59 -27.31 -9.77
N GLU A 510 -13.23 -27.45 -8.50
CA GLU A 510 -14.18 -27.62 -7.40
C GLU A 510 -14.61 -26.27 -6.81
N GLU A 511 -15.84 -26.25 -6.28
CA GLU A 511 -16.28 -25.15 -5.42
C GLU A 511 -15.47 -25.13 -4.11
N GLY A 512 -15.07 -23.93 -3.70
CA GLY A 512 -14.44 -23.69 -2.41
C GLY A 512 -15.35 -24.08 -1.25
N ILE A 513 -14.78 -24.25 -0.06
CA ILE A 513 -15.57 -24.48 1.15
C ILE A 513 -16.35 -23.21 1.44
N ALA A 514 -17.67 -23.31 1.52
CA ALA A 514 -18.53 -22.22 1.95
C ALA A 514 -18.09 -21.77 3.35
N SER A 515 -17.44 -20.61 3.43
CA SER A 515 -17.18 -19.97 4.71
C SER A 515 -18.48 -19.33 5.19
N THR A 516 -18.78 -19.38 6.48
CA THR A 516 -19.84 -18.55 7.08
C THR A 516 -19.61 -17.04 6.88
N GLN A 517 -18.43 -16.67 6.39
CA GLN A 517 -18.01 -15.36 5.91
C GLN A 517 -17.98 -15.33 4.36
N SER A 518 -19.04 -15.77 3.69
CA SER A 518 -19.09 -15.80 2.21
C SER A 518 -19.28 -14.40 1.63
N PHE A 519 -18.44 -14.08 0.64
CA PHE A 519 -18.55 -12.95 -0.28
C PHE A 519 -20.03 -12.70 -0.61
N GLY A 520 -20.53 -11.50 -0.32
CA GLY A 520 -21.98 -11.23 -0.29
C GLY A 520 -22.71 -11.79 -1.51
N ASN A 521 -23.82 -12.50 -1.32
CA ASN A 521 -24.75 -13.03 -2.34
C ASN A 521 -24.18 -13.72 -3.60
N SER A 522 -22.88 -13.88 -3.75
CA SER A 522 -22.26 -14.66 -4.82
C SER A 522 -22.43 -16.14 -4.47
N ASP A 523 -23.05 -16.87 -5.38
CA ASP A 523 -23.48 -18.28 -5.25
C ASP A 523 -22.34 -19.29 -5.06
N GLY A 524 -21.10 -18.85 -4.79
CA GLY A 524 -19.94 -19.71 -4.64
C GLY A 524 -19.43 -20.29 -5.96
N THR A 525 -20.04 -19.94 -7.10
CA THR A 525 -19.70 -20.54 -8.38
C THR A 525 -18.98 -19.53 -9.26
N ILE A 526 -17.65 -19.49 -9.26
CA ILE A 526 -16.96 -18.74 -10.33
C ILE A 526 -17.35 -19.26 -11.73
N ALA A 527 -17.90 -20.48 -11.78
CA ALA A 527 -18.37 -21.16 -12.97
C ALA A 527 -19.29 -20.31 -13.84
N HIS A 528 -20.16 -19.49 -13.23
CA HIS A 528 -21.07 -18.61 -14.00
C HIS A 528 -20.36 -17.43 -14.69
N ARG A 529 -19.07 -17.20 -14.39
CA ARG A 529 -18.24 -16.16 -15.02
C ARG A 529 -17.39 -16.71 -16.15
N TYR A 530 -17.30 -18.03 -16.33
CA TYR A 530 -16.53 -18.56 -17.43
C TYR A 530 -17.23 -18.36 -18.77
N SER A 531 -16.45 -17.94 -19.75
CA SER A 531 -16.82 -18.12 -21.15
C SER A 531 -16.89 -19.61 -21.49
N ALA A 532 -17.41 -19.95 -22.67
CA ALA A 532 -17.36 -21.32 -23.17
C ALA A 532 -15.93 -21.88 -23.27
N LEU A 533 -14.92 -21.00 -23.47
CA LEU A 533 -13.51 -21.39 -23.47
C LEU A 533 -12.96 -21.56 -22.05
N GLY A 534 -13.31 -20.65 -21.14
CA GLY A 534 -12.94 -20.72 -19.73
C GLY A 534 -13.56 -21.92 -19.00
N ALA A 535 -14.69 -22.44 -19.48
CA ALA A 535 -15.37 -23.60 -18.91
C ALA A 535 -14.76 -24.96 -19.30
N LYS A 536 -13.73 -24.99 -20.16
CA LYS A 536 -13.06 -26.24 -20.52
C LYS A 536 -12.31 -26.84 -19.33
N PHE A 537 -12.11 -28.16 -19.36
CA PHE A 537 -11.43 -28.89 -18.30
C PHE A 537 -10.04 -28.31 -17.99
N GLU A 538 -9.24 -28.02 -19.02
CA GLU A 538 -7.88 -27.49 -18.87
C GLU A 538 -7.85 -26.07 -18.29
N SER A 539 -8.92 -25.29 -18.51
CA SER A 539 -9.07 -23.93 -18.00
C SER A 539 -9.53 -23.90 -16.54
N THR A 540 -10.35 -24.88 -16.14
CA THR A 540 -10.92 -25.00 -14.80
C THR A 540 -10.07 -25.85 -13.86
N HIS A 541 -9.21 -26.72 -14.39
CA HIS A 541 -8.29 -27.58 -13.64
C HIS A 541 -6.84 -27.22 -13.98
N TRP A 542 -6.41 -26.01 -13.62
CA TRP A 542 -5.04 -25.55 -13.93
C TRP A 542 -3.99 -26.05 -12.93
N MET A 543 -4.41 -26.83 -11.93
CA MET A 543 -3.52 -27.64 -11.10
C MET A 543 -3.92 -29.12 -11.15
N PRO A 544 -2.97 -30.06 -11.29
CA PRO A 544 -1.54 -29.83 -11.45
C PRO A 544 -1.20 -29.10 -12.77
N PRO A 545 -0.04 -28.43 -12.86
CA PRO A 545 0.35 -27.65 -14.04
C PRO A 545 0.53 -28.49 -15.32
N ARG A 546 0.51 -29.82 -15.20
CA ARG A 546 0.46 -30.75 -16.32
C ARG A 546 -0.68 -31.73 -16.11
N LEU A 547 -1.59 -31.76 -17.07
CA LEU A 547 -2.75 -32.65 -17.10
C LEU A 547 -2.50 -33.94 -17.91
N ASP A 548 -1.24 -34.35 -18.03
CA ASP A 548 -0.87 -35.54 -18.82
C ASP A 548 -1.64 -36.78 -18.34
N GLY A 549 -2.53 -37.31 -19.18
CA GLY A 549 -3.38 -38.46 -18.86
C GLY A 549 -4.59 -38.16 -17.97
N LEU A 550 -4.81 -36.90 -17.60
CA LEU A 550 -5.97 -36.42 -16.85
C LEU A 550 -7.00 -35.83 -17.82
N THR A 551 -8.24 -36.25 -17.66
CA THR A 551 -9.43 -35.69 -18.32
C THR A 551 -10.50 -35.48 -17.26
N GLU A 552 -11.57 -34.79 -17.60
CA GLU A 552 -12.74 -34.63 -16.71
C GLU A 552 -13.24 -35.99 -16.17
N ALA A 553 -13.19 -37.05 -16.99
CA ALA A 553 -13.62 -38.38 -16.58
C ALA A 553 -12.59 -39.12 -15.70
N THR A 554 -11.29 -38.85 -15.86
CA THR A 554 -10.23 -39.57 -15.12
C THR A 554 -9.72 -38.82 -13.90
N PHE A 555 -9.90 -37.50 -13.83
CA PHE A 555 -9.46 -36.67 -12.72
C PHE A 555 -9.99 -37.16 -11.36
N PRO A 556 -11.29 -37.51 -11.19
CA PRO A 556 -11.81 -37.98 -9.90
C PRO A 556 -11.16 -39.26 -9.39
N LEU A 557 -10.50 -40.04 -10.26
CA LEU A 557 -9.81 -41.29 -9.93
C LEU A 557 -8.31 -41.06 -9.64
N SER A 558 -7.79 -39.86 -9.91
CA SER A 558 -6.39 -39.52 -9.78
C SER A 558 -5.96 -39.35 -8.32
N ASP A 559 -4.65 -39.42 -8.09
CA ASP A 559 -4.09 -39.12 -6.77
C ASP A 559 -4.20 -37.63 -6.41
N TYR A 560 -4.33 -36.74 -7.39
CA TYR A 560 -4.61 -35.32 -7.16
C TYR A 560 -6.01 -35.12 -6.58
N ALA A 561 -7.06 -35.75 -7.13
CA ALA A 561 -8.40 -35.65 -6.57
C ALA A 561 -8.47 -36.20 -5.12
N LYS A 562 -7.76 -37.29 -4.83
CA LYS A 562 -7.64 -37.82 -3.46
C LYS A 562 -6.94 -36.85 -2.53
N ALA A 563 -5.83 -36.23 -2.98
CA ALA A 563 -5.11 -35.23 -2.21
C ALA A 563 -5.95 -33.98 -1.95
N VAL A 564 -6.68 -33.48 -2.94
CA VAL A 564 -7.63 -32.37 -2.81
C VAL A 564 -8.72 -32.70 -1.80
N ALA A 565 -9.32 -33.89 -1.87
CA ALA A 565 -10.34 -34.29 -0.89
C ALA A 565 -9.80 -34.30 0.55
N HIS A 566 -8.54 -34.73 0.74
CA HIS A 566 -7.87 -34.67 2.03
C HIS A 566 -7.57 -33.23 2.47
N ILE A 567 -7.07 -32.38 1.56
CA ILE A 567 -6.85 -30.95 1.79
C ILE A 567 -8.16 -30.28 2.22
N LYS A 568 -9.27 -30.55 1.52
CA LYS A 568 -10.61 -30.02 1.84
C LYS A 568 -11.05 -30.41 3.25
N LYS A 569 -10.81 -31.66 3.64
CA LYS A 569 -11.06 -32.16 5.00
C LYS A 569 -10.26 -31.38 6.03
N CYS A 570 -8.95 -31.20 5.82
CA CYS A 570 -8.08 -30.45 6.74
C CYS A 570 -8.41 -28.96 6.79
N ALA A 571 -8.81 -28.36 5.68
CA ALA A 571 -9.27 -26.98 5.62
C ALA A 571 -10.60 -26.75 6.36
N THR A 572 -11.44 -27.78 6.46
CA THR A 572 -12.70 -27.74 7.22
C THR A 572 -12.45 -27.90 8.72
N ASN A 573 -11.52 -28.77 9.08
CA ASN A 573 -11.12 -29.03 10.46
C ASN A 573 -9.65 -29.44 10.50
N GLU A 574 -8.79 -28.55 10.97
CA GLU A 574 -7.34 -28.75 11.03
C GLU A 574 -6.95 -29.95 11.91
N ASP A 575 -7.77 -30.27 12.92
CA ASP A 575 -7.55 -31.39 13.85
C ASP A 575 -8.16 -32.72 13.37
N ALA A 576 -8.73 -32.75 12.16
CA ALA A 576 -9.32 -33.97 11.63
C ALA A 576 -8.27 -35.08 11.46
N HIS A 577 -8.66 -36.33 11.74
CA HIS A 577 -7.74 -37.47 11.66
C HIS A 577 -6.98 -37.52 10.32
N GLY A 578 -5.65 -37.57 10.38
CA GLY A 578 -4.76 -37.59 9.22
C GLY A 578 -4.30 -36.22 8.73
N CYS A 579 -4.80 -35.12 9.29
CA CYS A 579 -4.28 -33.78 9.04
C CYS A 579 -3.04 -33.56 9.91
N VAL A 580 -1.88 -33.40 9.25
CA VAL A 580 -0.59 -33.20 9.91
C VAL A 580 -0.01 -31.88 9.41
N TRP A 581 0.22 -30.97 10.34
CA TRP A 581 0.73 -29.63 10.06
C TRP A 581 2.12 -29.47 10.66
N ALA A 582 3.00 -28.80 9.94
CA ALA A 582 4.32 -28.42 10.41
C ALA A 582 4.52 -26.92 10.22
N ASP A 583 5.35 -26.30 11.05
CA ASP A 583 5.74 -24.92 10.82
C ASP A 583 6.39 -24.78 9.44
N VAL A 584 6.08 -23.68 8.76
CA VAL A 584 6.83 -23.29 7.56
C VAL A 584 8.26 -22.94 7.99
N PRO A 585 9.31 -23.44 7.30
CA PRO A 585 10.69 -23.11 7.59
C PRO A 585 10.91 -21.60 7.58
N GLY A 586 11.47 -21.07 8.66
CA GLY A 586 11.96 -19.70 8.74
C GLY A 586 13.47 -19.61 8.52
N GLU A 587 14.01 -18.41 8.59
CA GLU A 587 15.46 -18.16 8.73
C GLU A 587 15.99 -18.62 10.09
#